data_AF-A0A1J4JLM6-F1
#
_entry.id   AF-A0A1J4JLM6-F1
#
_cell.length_a   1.000
_cell.length_b   1.000
_cell.length_c   1.000
_cell.angle_alpha   90.00
_cell.angle_beta   90.00
_cell.angle_gamma   90.00
#
_symmetry.space_group_name_H-M   'P 1'
#
loop_
_entity.id
_entity.type
_entity.pdbx_description
1 polymer ?
#
loop_
_entity_poly.entity_id
_entity_poly.type
_entity_poly.pdbx_seq_one_letter_code
_entity_poly.pdbx_strand_id
1 'polypeptide(L)'
;MSIIDSGKQRLLNYLSEASGERVVNWERVSQGDVICFILNRMSPGCVNLRQITDGVDRFARVGNWRLAAQAMRKLGMGWAYDEVKLVMADEPELTRLVLSMRRWETRNLDEPLEPPSPDEWNEKDIPAWFTQQTAKEIEEKKLAAGETRTKKKVQVVEKEDIRKKKRAERKSIADIMRGKK
;
A
#
# COMPACT_ATOMS: atom_id res chain seq x y z
N MET A 1 -1.35 -22.49 -26.79
CA MET A 1 -0.69 -21.86 -25.62
C MET A 1 -1.80 -21.32 -24.74
N SER A 2 -2.02 -21.96 -23.61
CA SER A 2 -3.11 -21.61 -22.69
C SER A 2 -2.88 -20.21 -22.12
N ILE A 3 -3.88 -19.34 -22.25
CA ILE A 3 -4.00 -18.03 -21.58
C ILE A 3 -4.20 -18.31 -20.08
N ILE A 4 -3.21 -18.94 -19.44
CA ILE A 4 -3.19 -19.07 -17.98
C ILE A 4 -2.66 -17.72 -17.48
N ASP A 5 -3.62 -16.90 -17.04
CA ASP A 5 -3.53 -15.59 -16.39
C ASP A 5 -2.14 -14.93 -16.36
N SER A 6 -1.78 -14.25 -17.46
CA SER A 6 -0.60 -13.37 -17.49
C SER A 6 -0.59 -12.35 -16.34
N GLY A 7 -1.78 -11.86 -15.94
CA GLY A 7 -1.94 -10.95 -14.79
C GLY A 7 -1.57 -11.60 -13.45
N LYS A 8 -2.00 -12.85 -13.22
CA LYS A 8 -1.67 -13.59 -11.99
C LYS A 8 -0.17 -13.81 -11.86
N GLN A 9 0.48 -14.29 -12.91
CA GLN A 9 1.91 -14.55 -12.89
C GLN A 9 2.71 -13.25 -12.64
N ARG A 10 2.27 -12.13 -13.22
CA ARG A 10 2.87 -10.81 -12.97
C ARG A 10 2.77 -10.39 -11.50
N LEU A 11 1.61 -10.59 -10.87
CA LEU A 11 1.44 -10.24 -9.45
C LEU A 11 2.32 -11.12 -8.55
N LEU A 12 2.41 -12.42 -8.82
CA LEU A 12 3.27 -13.33 -8.06
C LEU A 12 4.77 -12.99 -8.25
N ASN A 13 5.18 -12.59 -9.45
CA ASN A 13 6.54 -12.12 -9.72
C ASN A 13 6.83 -10.82 -8.94
N TYR A 14 5.92 -9.84 -9.00
CA TYR A 14 6.04 -8.61 -8.22
C TYR A 14 6.17 -8.91 -6.71
N LEU A 15 5.34 -9.81 -6.17
CA LEU A 15 5.43 -10.19 -4.76
C LEU A 15 6.79 -10.82 -4.44
N SER A 16 7.33 -11.63 -5.34
CA SER A 16 8.66 -12.23 -5.16
C SER A 16 9.75 -11.16 -5.14
N GLU A 17 9.73 -10.23 -6.09
CA GLU A 17 10.71 -9.14 -6.18
C GLU A 17 10.62 -8.18 -4.99
N ALA A 18 9.40 -7.80 -4.58
CA ALA A 18 9.17 -6.83 -3.53
C ALA A 18 9.46 -7.39 -2.12
N SER A 19 9.26 -8.70 -1.90
CA SER A 19 9.53 -9.34 -0.62
C SER A 19 10.95 -9.92 -0.51
N GLY A 20 11.58 -10.25 -1.65
CA GLY A 20 12.81 -11.05 -1.70
C GLY A 20 12.57 -12.56 -1.52
N GLU A 21 11.31 -12.99 -1.41
CA GLU A 21 10.93 -14.39 -1.21
C GLU A 21 10.50 -15.06 -2.51
N ARG A 22 10.55 -16.40 -2.53
CA ARG A 22 10.04 -17.16 -3.69
C ARG A 22 8.53 -17.34 -3.58
N VAL A 23 7.75 -16.57 -4.37
CA VAL A 23 6.28 -16.65 -4.40
C VAL A 23 5.79 -17.32 -5.68
N VAL A 24 5.31 -18.57 -5.56
CA VAL A 24 4.90 -19.40 -6.72
C VAL A 24 3.38 -19.56 -6.87
N ASN A 25 2.61 -19.27 -5.83
CA ASN A 25 1.14 -19.42 -5.82
C ASN A 25 0.51 -18.56 -4.71
N TRP A 26 -0.83 -18.44 -4.73
CA TRP A 26 -1.59 -17.68 -3.73
C TRP A 26 -1.59 -18.33 -2.34
N GLU A 27 -1.42 -19.66 -2.26
CA GLU A 27 -1.27 -20.35 -0.98
C GLU A 27 -0.04 -19.84 -0.21
N ARG A 28 1.08 -19.61 -0.89
CA ARG A 28 2.27 -18.98 -0.30
C ARG A 28 1.96 -17.57 0.21
N VAL A 29 1.21 -16.77 -0.55
CA VAL A 29 0.81 -15.41 -0.14
C VAL A 29 -0.11 -15.42 1.07
N SER A 30 -0.99 -16.41 1.17
CA SER A 30 -1.92 -16.58 2.30
C SER A 30 -1.21 -16.77 3.65
N GLN A 31 0.07 -17.13 3.65
CA GLN A 31 0.88 -17.23 4.86
C GLN A 31 1.11 -15.88 5.54
N GLY A 32 0.97 -14.76 4.81
CA GLY A 32 0.95 -13.39 5.32
C GLY A 32 2.32 -12.80 5.68
N ASP A 33 3.37 -13.61 5.78
CA ASP A 33 4.76 -13.19 5.98
C ASP A 33 5.29 -12.38 4.79
N VAL A 34 5.02 -12.82 3.56
CA VAL A 34 5.38 -12.09 2.32
C VAL A 34 4.86 -10.66 2.37
N ILE A 35 3.59 -10.50 2.76
CA ILE A 35 2.96 -9.17 2.88
C ILE A 35 3.63 -8.36 3.98
N CYS A 36 3.95 -8.97 5.12
CA CYS A 36 4.68 -8.31 6.20
C CYS A 36 6.05 -7.78 5.74
N PHE A 37 6.80 -8.56 4.96
CA PHE A 37 8.10 -8.13 4.41
C PHE A 37 7.95 -6.93 3.48
N ILE A 38 6.97 -6.98 2.57
CA ILE A 38 6.69 -5.86 1.65
C ILE A 38 6.33 -4.60 2.43
N LEU A 39 5.45 -4.70 3.44
CA LEU A 39 5.06 -3.54 4.26
C LEU A 39 6.26 -2.95 5.00
N ASN A 40 7.14 -3.80 5.55
CA ASN A 40 8.36 -3.36 6.21
C ASN A 40 9.37 -2.72 5.22
N ARG A 41 9.38 -3.14 3.95
CA ARG A 41 10.14 -2.46 2.89
C ARG A 41 9.59 -1.07 2.60
N MET A 42 8.26 -0.93 2.54
CA MET A 42 7.59 0.35 2.32
C MET A 42 7.85 1.35 3.45
N SER A 43 7.88 0.89 4.70
CA SER A 43 8.25 1.70 5.86
C SER A 43 9.04 0.86 6.87
N PRO A 44 10.38 0.98 6.88
CA PRO A 44 11.23 0.22 7.79
C PRO A 44 10.82 0.38 9.26
N GLY A 45 10.59 -0.75 9.93
CA GLY A 45 10.19 -0.80 11.34
C GLY A 45 8.68 -0.73 11.57
N CYS A 46 7.84 -0.68 10.52
CA CYS A 46 6.38 -0.71 10.70
C CYS A 46 5.88 -2.08 11.19
N VAL A 47 6.57 -3.16 10.81
CA VAL A 47 6.37 -4.54 11.27
C VAL A 47 7.55 -4.98 12.13
N ASN A 48 7.27 -5.66 13.25
CA ASN A 48 8.31 -6.34 14.01
C ASN A 48 8.63 -7.70 13.37
N LEU A 49 9.70 -7.76 12.57
CA LEU A 49 10.08 -8.97 11.83
C LEU A 49 10.32 -10.20 12.73
N ARG A 50 10.67 -10.01 14.01
CA ARG A 50 10.89 -11.11 14.96
C ARG A 50 9.61 -11.83 15.36
N GLN A 51 8.44 -11.24 15.10
CA GLN A 51 7.13 -11.82 15.41
C GLN A 51 6.52 -12.55 14.21
N ILE A 52 7.14 -12.47 13.03
CA ILE A 52 6.68 -13.18 11.84
C ILE A 52 7.00 -14.66 12.00
N THR A 53 6.04 -15.49 11.62
CA THR A 53 6.14 -16.95 11.61
C THR A 53 6.17 -17.47 10.17
N ASP A 54 6.57 -18.72 9.97
CA ASP A 54 6.58 -19.38 8.65
C ASP A 54 5.19 -19.57 8.03
N GLY A 55 4.12 -19.43 8.83
CA GLY A 55 2.73 -19.44 8.35
C GLY A 55 2.26 -20.79 7.83
N VAL A 56 2.93 -21.89 8.20
CA VAL A 56 2.57 -23.24 7.74
C VAL A 56 1.16 -23.60 8.20
N ASP A 57 0.87 -23.41 9.49
CA ASP A 57 -0.42 -23.64 10.11
C ASP A 57 -1.30 -22.39 10.16
N ARG A 58 -2.63 -22.59 10.18
CA ARG A 58 -3.61 -21.49 10.08
C ARG A 58 -3.48 -20.47 11.20
N PHE A 59 -3.10 -20.88 12.42
CA PHE A 59 -2.91 -19.96 13.54
C PHE A 59 -1.71 -19.04 13.30
N ALA A 60 -0.60 -19.58 12.79
CA ALA A 60 0.56 -18.81 12.34
C ALA A 60 0.17 -17.78 11.26
N ARG A 61 -0.63 -18.19 10.26
CA ARG A 61 -1.15 -17.26 9.22
C ARG A 61 -1.95 -16.12 9.81
N VAL A 62 -2.88 -16.41 10.72
CA VAL A 62 -3.68 -15.38 11.41
C VAL A 62 -2.77 -14.42 12.18
N GLY A 63 -1.73 -14.92 12.84
CA GLY A 63 -0.72 -14.10 13.50
C GLY A 63 -0.04 -13.12 12.54
N ASN A 64 0.45 -13.63 11.41
CA ASN A 64 1.10 -12.82 10.38
C ASN A 64 0.14 -11.77 9.79
N TRP A 65 -1.10 -12.15 9.46
CA TRP A 65 -2.10 -11.20 8.94
C TRP A 65 -2.48 -10.10 9.93
N ARG A 66 -2.51 -10.40 11.23
CA ARG A 66 -2.70 -9.36 12.26
C ARG A 66 -1.53 -8.37 12.31
N LEU A 67 -0.29 -8.83 12.14
CA LEU A 67 0.88 -7.96 12.05
C LEU A 67 0.81 -7.09 10.79
N ALA A 68 0.46 -7.69 9.65
CA ALA A 68 0.25 -6.98 8.39
C ALA A 68 -0.84 -5.91 8.54
N ALA A 69 -1.97 -6.24 9.17
CA ALA A 69 -3.07 -5.29 9.38
C ALA A 69 -2.71 -4.13 10.30
N GLN A 70 -1.88 -4.37 11.32
CA GLN A 70 -1.34 -3.28 12.14
C GLN A 70 -0.41 -2.37 11.33
N ALA A 71 0.46 -2.93 10.50
CA ALA A 71 1.36 -2.15 9.65
C ALA A 71 0.62 -1.34 8.58
N MET A 72 -0.37 -1.94 7.90
CA MET A 72 -1.22 -1.23 6.94
C MET A 72 -1.93 -0.03 7.58
N ARG A 73 -2.43 -0.16 8.82
CA ARG A 73 -3.02 0.97 9.57
C ARG A 73 -2.01 2.07 9.87
N LYS A 74 -0.76 1.72 10.23
CA LYS A 74 0.31 2.70 10.44
C LYS A 74 0.67 3.45 9.15
N LEU A 75 0.63 2.77 8.01
CA LEU A 75 0.84 3.34 6.68
C LEU A 75 -0.37 4.14 6.14
N GLY A 76 -1.47 4.21 6.89
CA GLY A 76 -2.69 4.89 6.45
C GLY A 76 -3.42 4.17 5.31
N MET A 77 -3.16 2.87 5.10
CA MET A 77 -3.87 2.03 4.13
C MET A 77 -5.24 1.66 4.70
N GLY A 78 -6.24 2.51 4.45
CA GLY A 78 -7.60 2.35 4.99
C GLY A 78 -8.49 1.46 4.14
N TRP A 79 -8.13 0.19 3.92
CA TRP A 79 -8.97 -0.74 3.15
C TRP A 79 -9.62 -1.79 4.03
N ALA A 80 -10.86 -2.14 3.67
CA ALA A 80 -11.55 -3.28 4.26
C ALA A 80 -11.19 -4.51 3.43
N TYR A 81 -10.55 -5.48 4.08
CA TYR A 81 -10.34 -6.82 3.56
C TYR A 81 -10.83 -7.85 4.57
N ASP A 82 -11.21 -9.02 4.06
CA ASP A 82 -11.65 -10.13 4.87
C ASP A 82 -10.45 -11.01 5.28
N GLU A 83 -9.98 -10.84 6.52
CA GLU A 83 -8.84 -11.60 7.06
C GLU A 83 -9.04 -13.12 6.95
N VAL A 84 -10.28 -13.61 7.06
CA VAL A 84 -10.56 -15.06 6.97
C VAL A 84 -10.31 -15.55 5.56
N LYS A 85 -10.75 -14.78 4.54
CA LYS A 85 -10.51 -15.10 3.13
C LYS A 85 -9.03 -15.06 2.77
N LEU A 86 -8.30 -14.09 3.31
CA LEU A 86 -6.86 -13.98 3.10
C LEU A 86 -6.11 -15.19 3.66
N VAL A 87 -6.47 -15.65 4.86
CA VAL A 87 -5.88 -16.85 5.50
C VAL A 87 -6.23 -18.13 4.72
N MET A 88 -7.43 -18.18 4.12
CA MET A 88 -7.93 -19.33 3.35
C MET A 88 -7.44 -19.33 1.89
N ALA A 89 -6.50 -18.45 1.54
CA ALA A 89 -5.95 -18.32 0.19
C ALA A 89 -7.01 -17.99 -0.88
N ASP A 90 -8.04 -17.21 -0.52
CA ASP A 90 -9.02 -16.70 -1.49
C ASP A 90 -8.33 -15.78 -2.49
N GLU A 91 -8.19 -16.28 -3.71
CA GLU A 91 -7.47 -15.60 -4.79
C GLU A 91 -8.04 -14.22 -5.15
N PRO A 92 -9.37 -14.01 -5.25
CA PRO A 92 -9.93 -12.68 -5.49
C PRO A 92 -9.56 -11.67 -4.40
N GLU A 93 -9.66 -12.05 -3.13
CA GLU A 93 -9.36 -11.15 -2.01
C GLU A 93 -7.86 -10.82 -1.93
N LEU A 94 -6.99 -11.81 -2.12
CA LEU A 94 -5.54 -11.62 -2.17
C LEU A 94 -5.13 -10.73 -3.36
N THR A 95 -5.72 -10.97 -4.53
CA THR A 95 -5.45 -10.17 -5.73
C THR A 95 -5.82 -8.70 -5.51
N ARG A 96 -7.01 -8.44 -4.95
CA ARG A 96 -7.47 -7.08 -4.63
C ARG A 96 -6.52 -6.38 -3.68
N LEU A 97 -6.06 -7.07 -2.63
CA LEU A 97 -5.11 -6.52 -1.68
C LEU A 97 -3.79 -6.13 -2.37
N VAL A 98 -3.21 -7.05 -3.13
CA VAL A 98 -1.89 -6.85 -3.77
C VAL A 98 -1.92 -5.73 -4.79
N LEU A 99 -2.95 -5.68 -5.64
CA LEU A 99 -3.14 -4.59 -6.60
C LEU A 99 -3.22 -3.24 -5.90
N SER A 100 -3.97 -3.22 -4.81
CA SER A 100 -4.15 -2.00 -4.06
C SER A 100 -2.81 -1.60 -3.40
N MET A 101 -2.03 -2.54 -2.85
CA MET A 101 -0.68 -2.27 -2.32
C MET A 101 0.24 -1.64 -3.37
N ARG A 102 0.25 -2.17 -4.59
CA ARG A 102 0.98 -1.55 -5.72
C ARG A 102 0.52 -0.12 -5.98
N ARG A 103 -0.79 0.14 -5.97
CA ARG A 103 -1.33 1.51 -6.12
C ARG A 103 -0.86 2.43 -4.99
N TRP A 104 -0.72 1.92 -3.76
CA TRP A 104 -0.20 2.70 -2.66
C TRP A 104 1.28 3.08 -2.88
N GLU A 105 2.10 2.13 -3.36
CA GLU A 105 3.52 2.37 -3.63
C GLU A 105 3.76 3.47 -4.67
N THR A 106 2.97 3.49 -5.74
CA THR A 106 3.08 4.52 -6.80
C THR A 106 2.82 5.95 -6.33
N ARG A 107 2.22 6.13 -5.14
CA ARG A 107 1.82 7.45 -4.62
C ARG A 107 2.57 7.88 -3.37
N ASN A 108 3.10 6.93 -2.58
CA ASN A 108 3.55 7.21 -1.21
C ASN A 108 5.01 6.81 -0.94
N LEU A 109 5.72 6.20 -1.91
CA LEU A 109 7.16 5.98 -1.78
C LEU A 109 7.95 7.26 -2.09
N ASP A 110 9.11 7.42 -1.44
CA ASP A 110 10.01 8.57 -1.63
C ASP A 110 10.48 8.72 -3.08
N GLU A 111 10.69 7.59 -3.76
CA GLU A 111 10.76 7.49 -5.22
C GLU A 111 9.48 6.79 -5.71
N PRO A 112 8.48 7.55 -6.22
CA PRO A 112 7.23 6.95 -6.65
C PRO A 112 7.49 6.03 -7.85
N LEU A 113 7.16 4.75 -7.67
CA LEU A 113 7.19 3.78 -8.77
C LEU A 113 6.27 4.24 -9.90
N GLU A 114 6.66 3.98 -11.15
CA GLU A 114 5.81 4.28 -12.29
C GLU A 114 4.45 3.61 -12.11
N PRO A 115 3.34 4.32 -12.37
CA PRO A 115 2.03 3.72 -12.28
C PRO A 115 1.96 2.55 -13.27
N PRO A 116 1.40 1.40 -12.86
CA PRO A 116 1.24 0.26 -13.76
C PRO A 116 0.53 0.72 -15.03
N SER A 117 1.11 0.40 -16.19
CA SER A 117 0.53 0.71 -17.51
C SER A 117 -0.86 0.09 -17.63
N PRO A 118 -1.82 0.65 -18.40
CA PRO A 118 -3.17 0.08 -18.52
C PRO A 118 -3.19 -1.42 -18.88
N ASP A 119 -2.19 -1.90 -19.62
CA ASP A 119 -2.01 -3.33 -19.97
C ASP A 119 -1.55 -4.22 -18.78
N GLU A 120 -1.19 -3.61 -17.65
CA GLU A 120 -0.95 -4.25 -16.36
C GLU A 120 -2.18 -4.25 -15.45
N TRP A 121 -3.21 -3.49 -15.81
CA TRP A 121 -4.53 -3.59 -15.18
C TRP A 121 -5.27 -4.70 -15.90
N ASN A 122 -5.85 -5.65 -15.16
CA ASN A 122 -6.84 -6.53 -15.76
C ASN A 122 -7.88 -5.64 -16.45
N GLU A 123 -8.19 -5.88 -17.74
CA GLU A 123 -9.21 -5.12 -18.48
C GLU A 123 -10.57 -5.10 -17.76
N LYS A 124 -10.82 -6.08 -16.88
CA LYS A 124 -12.02 -6.20 -16.03
C LYS A 124 -12.01 -5.31 -14.77
N ASP A 125 -10.88 -4.74 -14.38
CA ASP A 125 -10.71 -3.88 -13.19
C ASP A 125 -10.57 -2.39 -13.53
N ILE A 126 -10.61 -2.05 -14.82
CA ILE A 126 -10.67 -0.66 -15.28
C ILE A 126 -12.07 -0.13 -14.99
N PRO A 127 -12.23 0.95 -14.19
CA PRO A 127 -13.55 1.52 -13.92
C PRO A 127 -14.25 1.87 -15.24
N ALA A 128 -15.58 1.64 -15.35
CA ALA A 128 -16.34 1.87 -16.58
C ALA A 128 -16.24 3.31 -17.16
N TRP A 129 -15.76 4.28 -16.36
CA TRP A 129 -15.51 5.66 -16.79
C TRP A 129 -14.14 5.88 -17.47
N PHE A 130 -13.23 4.90 -17.41
CA PHE A 130 -11.88 4.97 -17.98
C PHE A 130 -11.85 4.22 -19.31
N THR A 131 -12.12 4.97 -20.38
CA THR A 131 -12.16 4.49 -21.76
C THR A 131 -10.81 4.71 -22.46
N GLN A 132 -10.57 4.05 -23.61
CA GLN A 132 -9.37 4.32 -24.42
C GLN A 132 -9.20 5.80 -24.78
N GLN A 133 -10.29 6.56 -24.88
CA GLN A 133 -10.26 8.01 -25.08
C GLN A 133 -9.64 8.75 -23.88
N THR A 134 -9.92 8.33 -22.65
CA THR A 134 -9.34 8.95 -21.45
C THR A 134 -7.85 8.63 -21.30
N ALA A 135 -7.43 7.43 -21.70
CA ALA A 135 -6.00 7.08 -21.77
C ALA A 135 -5.26 7.96 -22.80
N LYS A 136 -5.86 8.14 -23.98
CA LYS A 136 -5.32 8.99 -25.05
C LYS A 136 -5.24 10.47 -24.65
N GLU A 137 -6.26 10.99 -23.97
CA GLU A 137 -6.24 12.37 -23.45
C GLU A 137 -5.17 12.60 -22.39
N ILE A 138 -4.86 11.60 -21.56
CA ILE A 138 -3.79 11.67 -20.55
C ILE A 138 -2.42 11.66 -21.24
N GLU A 139 -2.26 10.83 -22.25
CA GLU A 139 -1.03 10.74 -23.06
C GLU A 139 -0.80 12.03 -23.86
N GLU A 140 -1.83 12.56 -24.51
CA GLU A 140 -1.78 13.84 -25.23
C GLU A 140 -1.48 15.01 -24.28
N LYS A 141 -2.03 15.01 -23.05
CA LYS A 141 -1.67 16.00 -22.02
C LYS A 141 -0.22 15.87 -21.56
N LYS A 142 0.33 14.66 -21.49
CA LYS A 142 1.74 14.43 -21.15
C LYS A 142 2.67 14.88 -22.28
N LEU A 143 2.31 14.61 -23.55
CA LEU A 143 3.04 15.11 -24.71
C LEU A 143 2.99 16.64 -24.81
N ALA A 144 1.82 17.24 -24.59
CA ALA A 144 1.66 18.70 -24.57
C ALA A 144 2.39 19.38 -23.40
N ALA A 145 2.61 18.65 -22.30
CA ALA A 145 3.41 19.11 -21.16
C ALA A 145 4.92 19.00 -21.38
N GLY A 146 5.36 18.55 -22.57
CA GLY A 146 6.70 18.67 -23.15
C GLY A 146 7.85 18.55 -22.15
N GLU A 147 8.39 17.34 -21.97
CA GLU A 147 9.68 16.97 -21.37
C GLU A 147 10.56 18.11 -20.80
N THR A 148 10.04 18.83 -19.81
CA THR A 148 10.79 19.82 -19.05
C THR A 148 10.42 19.64 -17.60
N ARG A 149 11.05 18.63 -16.98
CA ARG A 149 11.37 18.67 -15.55
C ARG A 149 12.32 19.85 -15.31
N THR A 150 11.84 21.08 -15.43
CA THR A 150 12.38 22.17 -14.63
C THR A 150 11.94 21.85 -13.22
N LYS A 151 12.89 21.48 -12.35
CA LYS A 151 12.67 21.28 -10.92
C LYS A 151 11.80 22.41 -10.38
N LYS A 152 10.51 22.16 -10.19
CA LYS A 152 9.67 23.03 -9.36
C LYS A 152 10.27 22.91 -7.97
N LYS A 153 11.03 23.92 -7.54
CA LYS A 153 11.21 24.21 -6.13
C LYS A 153 9.82 24.16 -5.52
N VAL A 154 9.57 23.13 -4.72
CA VAL A 154 8.40 23.08 -3.85
C VAL A 154 8.53 24.31 -2.97
N GLN A 155 7.75 25.35 -3.25
CA GLN A 155 7.46 26.36 -2.24
C GLN A 155 6.77 25.59 -1.12
N VAL A 156 7.50 25.42 -0.02
CA VAL A 156 6.95 24.96 1.24
C VAL A 156 5.93 26.02 1.64
N VAL A 157 4.68 25.80 1.26
CA VAL A 157 3.57 26.48 1.91
C VAL A 157 3.56 25.91 3.32
N GLU A 158 4.06 26.70 4.28
CA GLU A 158 3.82 26.45 5.70
C GLU A 158 2.31 26.38 5.91
N LYS A 159 1.75 25.17 5.84
CA LYS A 159 0.44 24.92 6.43
C LYS A 159 0.65 25.03 7.92
N GLU A 160 0.21 26.15 8.49
CA GLU A 160 0.05 26.29 9.94
C GLU A 160 -0.72 25.06 10.44
N ASP A 161 0.00 24.20 11.15
CA ASP A 161 -0.54 22.99 11.72
C ASP A 161 -1.49 23.42 12.86
N ILE A 162 -2.80 23.36 12.62
CA ILE A 162 -3.85 23.73 13.58
C ILE A 162 -3.65 23.00 14.92
N ARG A 163 -2.99 21.84 14.91
CA ARG A 163 -2.61 21.07 16.10
C ARG A 163 -1.54 21.76 16.97
N LYS A 164 -0.64 22.57 16.40
CA LYS A 164 0.35 23.36 17.17
C LYS A 164 -0.30 24.53 17.90
N LYS A 165 -1.25 25.25 17.27
CA LYS A 165 -2.03 26.32 17.95
C LYS A 165 -2.86 25.77 19.12
N LYS A 166 -3.58 24.66 18.92
CA LYS A 166 -4.39 24.01 19.97
C LYS A 166 -3.58 23.44 21.15
N ARG A 167 -2.27 23.18 20.97
CA ARG A 167 -1.38 22.69 22.04
C ARG A 167 -0.82 23.84 22.88
N ALA A 168 -0.61 25.01 22.29
CA ALA A 168 -0.18 26.22 22.99
C ALA A 168 -1.28 26.82 23.88
N GLU A 169 -2.56 26.63 23.52
CA GLU A 169 -3.72 27.11 24.31
C GLU A 169 -4.07 26.22 25.51
N ARG A 170 -3.46 25.03 25.64
CA ARG A 170 -3.72 24.14 26.77
C ARG A 170 -2.91 24.59 27.99
N LYS A 171 -3.59 25.25 28.95
CA LYS A 171 -3.04 25.50 30.29
C LYS A 171 -2.58 24.18 30.91
N SER A 172 -1.39 24.18 31.52
CA SER A 172 -0.86 22.98 32.14
C SER A 172 -1.71 22.59 33.36
N ILE A 173 -1.78 21.30 33.67
CA ILE A 173 -2.50 20.80 34.86
C ILE A 173 -1.95 21.45 36.14
N ALA A 174 -0.65 21.79 36.15
CA ALA A 174 -0.02 22.50 37.26
C ALA A 174 -0.55 23.94 37.44
N ASP A 175 -0.90 24.64 36.35
CA ASP A 175 -1.49 25.98 36.41
C ASP A 175 -2.95 25.95 36.85
N ILE A 176 -3.69 24.90 36.50
CA ILE A 176 -5.08 24.68 36.96
C ILE A 176 -5.11 24.41 38.48
N MET A 177 -4.09 23.72 39.01
CA MET A 177 -3.99 23.41 40.44
C MET A 177 -3.57 24.61 41.30
N ARG A 178 -2.80 25.57 40.77
CA ARG A 178 -2.39 26.78 41.51
C ARG A 178 -3.49 27.84 41.63
N GLY A 179 -4.55 27.77 40.82
CA GLY A 179 -5.69 28.69 40.86
C GLY A 179 -6.77 28.35 41.90
N LYS A 180 -6.63 27.25 42.65
CA LYS A 180 -7.50 26.92 43.79
C LYS A 180 -6.79 27.28 45.10
N LYS A 181 -6.90 28.53 45.50
CA LYS A 181 -6.83 28.97 46.89
C LYS A 181 -8.02 29.89 47.15
#